data_AF-A0A519ZSJ0-F1
#
_entry.id   AF-A0A519ZSJ0-F1
#
_cell.length_a   1.000
_cell.length_b   1.000
_cell.length_c   1.000
_cell.angle_alpha   90.00
_cell.angle_beta   90.00
_cell.angle_gamma   90.00
#
_symmetry.space_group_name_H-M   'P 1'
#
loop_
_entity.id
_entity.type
_entity.pdbx_description
1 polymer ?
#
loop_
_entity_poly.entity_id
_entity_poly.type
_entity_poly.pdbx_seq_one_letter_code
_entity_poly.pdbx_strand_id
1 'polypeptide(L)'
;EARLQGMSAVCSQLNWNPSNPTGIDIIGLLPSPEEFNKFAEDDRQDKRAIWVRELLNRQDDYALHWLTFWNDALRNDYTGTGYITGGRSNITNWLYQSLRKNKPYDQFVRELLNPNEESKGFIQGIEWRGVVNSSQTTEMQAAQNVSQVFLGLNLKCASCHNSFISDWKLDDAYAFANVFSKTSLEINRCDKPTGRFVDPRMLWKELGNISSKASVEEKRKQLAQNMTKPVNGRLYRTIVNRIWAQMMGRGLVEPVDVMDNEPWDQDLLDWMAYNFSKKQFDMKELIYMIATSETYQLRSVGFKDAALIGNPKYKFTGMLRKRMSAEQFTDAISNVIYPVFTNDELRYNPFTEFKYNNTAAKTAFVRSSLVANSSYLTSLGRPNRETVATSRDSQANLLQALEFTNGATFNEAIKQGALRWQSKFKNKKVAVNEFYMKALGRAPSEKELAVAEQALGDSPGTEDIQDLFWSVVLLPEFQIIY
;
A
#
# COMPACT_ATOMS: atom_id res chain seq x y z
N GLU A 1 -14.73 -43.37 24.47
CA GLU A 1 -15.35 -42.03 24.57
C GLU A 1 -14.51 -40.95 25.29
N ALA A 2 -13.44 -41.24 26.04
CA ALA A 2 -12.51 -40.21 26.53
C ALA A 2 -11.35 -39.85 25.57
N ARG A 3 -11.33 -40.40 24.35
CA ARG A 3 -10.35 -40.08 23.28
C ARG A 3 -10.95 -39.37 22.06
N LEU A 4 -12.23 -39.01 22.12
CA LEU A 4 -12.95 -38.28 21.08
C LEU A 4 -13.41 -36.88 21.52
N GLN A 5 -13.16 -36.50 22.78
CA GLN A 5 -13.40 -35.15 23.30
C GLN A 5 -12.16 -34.23 23.18
N GLY A 6 -10.98 -34.77 22.87
CA GLY A 6 -9.73 -34.00 22.68
C GLY A 6 -9.51 -33.42 21.28
N MET A 7 -10.34 -33.78 20.29
CA MET A 7 -10.27 -33.25 18.91
C MET A 7 -11.49 -32.40 18.52
N SER A 8 -12.50 -32.31 19.39
CA SER A 8 -13.72 -31.53 19.14
C SER A 8 -13.60 -30.04 19.53
N ALA A 9 -12.55 -29.63 20.24
CA ALA A 9 -12.24 -28.22 20.54
C ALA A 9 -11.35 -27.56 19.48
N VAL A 10 -10.86 -28.33 18.49
CA VAL A 10 -9.99 -27.85 17.41
C VAL A 10 -10.76 -27.65 16.09
N CYS A 11 -11.92 -28.30 15.92
CA CYS A 11 -12.69 -28.27 14.68
C CYS A 11 -13.90 -27.31 14.66
N SER A 12 -14.20 -26.58 15.73
CA SER A 12 -15.28 -25.55 15.72
C SER A 12 -14.77 -24.12 15.44
N GLN A 13 -13.53 -23.97 14.96
CA GLN A 13 -12.94 -22.70 14.51
C GLN A 13 -12.46 -22.77 13.03
N LEU A 14 -13.03 -23.67 12.23
CA LEU A 14 -12.74 -23.79 10.80
C LEU A 14 -13.31 -22.59 10.01
N ASN A 15 -12.55 -21.50 9.97
CA ASN A 15 -12.26 -20.67 8.78
C ASN A 15 -11.56 -19.35 9.18
N TRP A 16 -10.48 -19.42 9.94
CA TRP A 16 -9.61 -18.29 10.22
C TRP A 16 -8.20 -18.77 10.52
N ASN A 17 -7.23 -18.43 9.67
CA ASN A 17 -5.80 -18.55 9.95
C ASN A 17 -5.31 -17.19 10.49
N PRO A 18 -5.17 -17.01 11.82
CA PRO A 18 -4.91 -15.70 12.42
C PRO A 18 -3.56 -15.07 12.08
N SER A 19 -2.63 -15.84 11.51
CA SER A 19 -1.31 -15.36 11.08
C SER A 19 -1.30 -14.79 9.67
N ASN A 20 -2.27 -15.12 8.81
CA ASN A 20 -2.19 -14.81 7.38
C ASN A 20 -2.36 -13.31 7.06
N PRO A 21 -3.37 -12.58 7.58
CA PRO A 21 -3.53 -11.17 7.22
C PRO A 21 -2.44 -10.27 7.81
N THR A 22 -2.00 -10.55 9.05
CA THR A 22 -1.09 -9.66 9.78
C THR A 22 0.28 -9.56 9.11
N GLY A 23 0.86 -10.68 8.64
CA GLY A 23 2.14 -10.65 7.91
C GLY A 23 2.02 -9.91 6.58
N ILE A 24 0.94 -10.18 5.85
CA ILE A 24 0.70 -9.60 4.53
C ILE A 24 0.39 -8.09 4.62
N ASP A 25 -0.37 -7.65 5.63
CA ASP A 25 -0.72 -6.23 5.84
C ASP A 25 0.43 -5.40 6.45
N ILE A 26 1.35 -6.02 7.21
CA ILE A 26 2.45 -5.29 7.88
C ILE A 26 3.73 -5.30 7.05
N ILE A 27 4.10 -6.46 6.49
CA ILE A 27 5.37 -6.66 5.77
C ILE A 27 5.21 -7.19 4.34
N GLY A 28 3.98 -7.43 3.88
CA GLY A 28 3.69 -7.85 2.51
C GLY A 28 4.14 -9.25 2.17
N LEU A 29 4.37 -10.12 3.16
CA LEU A 29 4.88 -11.48 2.98
C LEU A 29 4.00 -12.49 3.73
N LEU A 30 3.89 -13.69 3.14
CA LEU A 30 3.32 -14.84 3.83
C LEU A 30 4.26 -15.30 4.96
N PRO A 31 3.72 -15.73 6.12
CA PRO A 31 4.53 -16.34 7.16
C PRO A 31 5.13 -17.67 6.66
N SER A 32 6.35 -17.99 7.07
CA SER A 32 6.92 -19.30 6.78
C SER A 32 6.21 -20.40 7.59
N PRO A 33 6.27 -21.68 7.16
CA PRO A 33 5.72 -22.79 7.94
C PRO A 33 6.26 -22.85 9.39
N GLU A 34 7.53 -22.50 9.59
CA GLU A 34 8.17 -22.44 10.91
C GLU A 34 7.58 -21.32 11.78
N GLU A 35 7.35 -20.14 11.20
CA GLU A 35 6.71 -19.02 11.89
C GLU A 35 5.26 -19.35 12.27
N PHE A 36 4.54 -19.99 11.35
CA PHE A 36 3.18 -20.46 11.60
C PHE A 36 3.14 -21.44 12.78
N ASN A 37 4.00 -22.46 12.79
CA ASN A 37 4.07 -23.44 13.87
C ASN A 37 4.46 -22.77 15.20
N LYS A 38 5.47 -21.90 15.19
CA LYS A 38 5.88 -21.14 16.39
C LYS A 38 4.72 -20.33 16.98
N PHE A 39 3.92 -19.67 16.13
CA PHE A 39 2.77 -18.89 16.59
C PHE A 39 1.59 -19.76 17.07
N ALA A 40 1.38 -20.91 16.43
CA ALA A 40 0.33 -21.86 16.79
C ALA A 40 0.62 -22.51 18.15
N GLU A 41 1.88 -22.88 18.41
CA GLU A 41 2.34 -23.51 19.65
C GLU A 41 2.51 -22.55 20.83
N ASP A 42 2.56 -21.24 20.57
CA ASP A 42 2.63 -20.21 21.61
C ASP A 42 1.31 -20.11 22.39
N ASP A 43 1.36 -20.31 23.71
CA ASP A 43 0.21 -20.31 24.62
C ASP A 43 0.03 -18.98 25.37
N ARG A 44 0.92 -18.00 25.16
CA ARG A 44 0.85 -16.70 25.82
C ARG A 44 -0.39 -15.92 25.38
N GLN A 45 -1.04 -15.25 26.33
CA GLN A 45 -2.24 -14.45 26.07
C GLN A 45 -1.96 -13.26 25.12
N ASP A 46 -0.75 -12.71 25.16
CA ASP A 46 -0.31 -11.58 24.36
C ASP A 46 0.47 -11.99 23.10
N LYS A 47 0.47 -13.27 22.71
CA LYS A 47 1.24 -13.77 21.55
C LYS A 47 1.01 -12.98 20.25
N ARG A 48 -0.22 -12.48 20.03
CA ARG A 48 -0.53 -11.62 18.87
C ARG A 48 0.18 -10.27 18.94
N ALA A 49 0.17 -9.63 20.11
CA ALA A 49 0.90 -8.39 20.32
C ALA A 49 2.40 -8.59 20.10
N ILE A 50 2.96 -9.70 20.60
CA ILE A 50 4.37 -10.06 20.38
C ILE A 50 4.65 -10.28 18.89
N TRP A 51 3.81 -11.05 18.20
CA TRP A 51 3.95 -11.31 16.76
C TRP A 51 3.91 -10.02 15.92
N VAL A 52 2.94 -9.13 16.17
CA VAL A 52 2.85 -7.83 15.49
C VAL A 52 4.11 -6.99 15.73
N ARG A 53 4.65 -6.99 16.96
CA ARG A 53 5.92 -6.30 17.27
C ARG A 53 7.10 -6.94 16.53
N GLU A 54 7.20 -8.26 16.50
CA GLU A 54 8.23 -8.98 15.74
C GLU A 54 8.20 -8.58 14.26
N LEU A 55 7.01 -8.53 13.64
CA LEU A 55 6.83 -8.10 12.25
C LEU A 55 7.21 -6.62 12.03
N LEU A 56 6.74 -5.70 12.87
CA LEU A 56 7.08 -4.28 12.77
C LEU A 56 8.58 -4.00 12.98
N ASN A 57 9.28 -4.88 13.70
CA ASN A 57 10.73 -4.81 13.91
C ASN A 57 11.54 -5.32 12.70
N ARG A 58 10.93 -5.99 11.72
CA ARG A 58 11.57 -6.32 10.43
C ARG A 58 11.63 -5.07 9.55
N GLN A 59 12.54 -4.16 9.90
CA GLN A 59 12.59 -2.81 9.36
C GLN A 59 12.62 -2.76 7.83
N ASP A 60 13.34 -3.69 7.20
CA ASP A 60 13.49 -3.75 5.75
C ASP A 60 12.23 -4.31 5.07
N ASP A 61 11.67 -5.42 5.56
CA ASP A 61 10.43 -5.97 4.98
C ASP A 61 9.23 -5.02 5.17
N TYR A 62 9.14 -4.39 6.33
CA TYR A 62 8.18 -3.33 6.60
C TYR A 62 8.35 -2.17 5.61
N ALA A 63 9.57 -1.65 5.46
CA ALA A 63 9.82 -0.51 4.58
C ALA A 63 9.51 -0.86 3.11
N LEU A 64 9.90 -2.04 2.65
CA LEU A 64 9.67 -2.50 1.28
C LEU A 64 8.19 -2.74 0.97
N HIS A 65 7.40 -3.16 1.96
CA HIS A 65 5.95 -3.27 1.82
C HIS A 65 5.27 -1.90 1.72
N TRP A 66 5.52 -1.02 2.69
CA TRP A 66 4.89 0.31 2.76
C TRP A 66 5.43 1.27 1.70
N LEU A 67 6.58 0.98 1.09
CA LEU A 67 7.09 1.69 -0.08
C LEU A 67 6.07 1.70 -1.22
N THR A 68 5.32 0.61 -1.41
CA THR A 68 4.26 0.52 -2.41
C THR A 68 3.15 1.54 -2.16
N PHE A 69 2.59 1.57 -0.95
CA PHE A 69 1.53 2.49 -0.56
C PHE A 69 1.96 3.95 -0.77
N TRP A 70 3.16 4.31 -0.32
CA TRP A 70 3.66 5.67 -0.45
C TRP A 70 4.08 6.02 -1.87
N ASN A 71 4.60 5.09 -2.66
CA ASN A 71 4.91 5.33 -4.06
C ASN A 71 3.66 5.69 -4.85
N ASP A 72 2.54 4.99 -4.61
CA ASP A 72 1.27 5.28 -5.26
C ASP A 72 0.74 6.68 -4.87
N ALA A 73 0.77 7.01 -3.57
CA ALA A 73 0.30 8.29 -3.06
C ALA A 73 1.18 9.46 -3.54
N LEU A 74 2.50 9.30 -3.52
CA LEU A 74 3.47 10.33 -3.88
C LEU A 74 3.80 10.35 -5.38
N ARG A 75 3.08 9.55 -6.19
CA ARG A 75 3.31 9.36 -7.62
C ARG A 75 4.72 8.81 -7.93
N ASN A 76 5.48 8.31 -6.96
CA ASN A 76 6.90 8.00 -7.13
C ASN A 76 7.10 6.67 -7.90
N ASP A 77 7.82 6.71 -9.01
CA ASP A 77 8.15 5.54 -9.82
C ASP A 77 9.59 5.61 -10.37
N TYR A 78 9.97 4.59 -11.13
CA TYR A 78 11.29 4.44 -11.77
C TYR A 78 11.27 4.74 -13.26
N THR A 79 10.09 4.83 -13.86
CA THR A 79 9.86 5.02 -15.30
C THR A 79 8.71 6.01 -15.52
N GLY A 80 8.56 6.51 -16.75
CA GLY A 80 7.54 7.49 -17.11
C GLY A 80 8.14 8.72 -17.80
N THR A 81 7.32 9.48 -18.52
CA THR A 81 7.79 10.60 -19.37
C THR A 81 8.60 11.61 -18.58
N GLY A 82 8.15 11.98 -17.37
CA GLY A 82 8.87 12.93 -16.52
C GLY A 82 10.25 12.45 -16.06
N TYR A 83 10.42 11.15 -15.84
CA TYR A 83 11.71 10.57 -15.45
C TYR A 83 12.68 10.50 -16.63
N ILE A 84 12.17 10.18 -17.83
CA ILE A 84 12.98 10.10 -19.05
C ILE A 84 13.44 11.49 -19.50
N THR A 85 12.60 12.51 -19.37
CA THR A 85 12.94 13.89 -19.77
C THR A 85 13.75 14.65 -18.73
N GLY A 86 14.02 14.06 -17.56
CA GLY A 86 14.68 14.73 -16.43
C GLY A 86 13.78 15.74 -15.70
N GLY A 87 12.51 15.86 -16.10
CA GLY A 87 11.52 16.73 -15.46
C GLY A 87 11.00 16.20 -14.12
N ARG A 88 11.45 15.00 -13.69
CA ARG A 88 11.10 14.38 -12.41
C ARG A 88 12.25 13.54 -11.88
N SER A 89 12.44 13.56 -10.56
CA SER A 89 13.40 12.70 -9.85
C SER A 89 12.66 11.77 -8.90
N ASN A 90 13.11 10.51 -8.78
CA ASN A 90 12.52 9.60 -7.81
C ASN A 90 13.04 9.94 -6.40
N ILE A 91 12.23 9.66 -5.40
CA ILE A 91 12.56 9.87 -3.98
C ILE A 91 12.72 8.53 -3.25
N THR A 92 12.95 7.44 -3.99
CA THR A 92 12.88 6.07 -3.47
C THR A 92 13.86 5.85 -2.31
N ASN A 93 15.09 6.34 -2.42
CA ASN A 93 16.07 6.21 -1.34
C ASN A 93 15.61 6.93 -0.07
N TRP A 94 15.20 8.19 -0.19
CA TRP A 94 14.69 8.98 0.93
C TRP A 94 13.45 8.32 1.57
N LEU A 95 12.53 7.82 0.73
CA LEU A 95 11.29 7.20 1.17
C LEU A 95 11.57 5.89 1.92
N TYR A 96 12.38 5.00 1.35
CA TYR A 96 12.78 3.76 2.01
C TYR A 96 13.47 4.02 3.35
N GLN A 97 14.43 4.95 3.40
CA GLN A 97 15.12 5.31 4.66
C GLN A 97 14.15 5.91 5.69
N SER A 98 13.20 6.72 5.25
CA SER A 98 12.18 7.31 6.12
C SER A 98 11.26 6.24 6.73
N LEU A 99 10.85 5.24 5.94
CA LEU A 99 10.01 4.13 6.42
C LEU A 99 10.79 3.18 7.33
N ARG A 100 12.01 2.81 6.93
CA ARG A 100 12.88 1.90 7.67
C ARG A 100 13.20 2.42 9.07
N LYS A 101 13.54 3.71 9.17
CA LYS A 101 13.82 4.42 10.43
C LYS A 101 12.56 4.85 11.18
N ASN A 102 11.36 4.56 10.65
CA ASN A 102 10.08 4.98 11.20
C ASN A 102 10.03 6.48 11.51
N LYS A 103 10.41 7.31 10.52
CA LYS A 103 10.41 8.77 10.63
C LYS A 103 9.04 9.26 11.10
N PRO A 104 8.96 10.12 12.14
CA PRO A 104 7.71 10.73 12.57
C PRO A 104 6.96 11.34 11.38
N TYR A 105 5.66 11.09 11.29
CA TYR A 105 4.89 11.45 10.11
C TYR A 105 4.83 12.97 9.86
N ASP A 106 4.82 13.79 10.93
CA ASP A 106 4.91 15.24 10.81
C ASP A 106 6.23 15.68 10.14
N GLN A 107 7.36 15.07 10.52
CA GLN A 107 8.65 15.31 9.89
C GLN A 107 8.66 14.81 8.43
N PHE A 108 8.10 13.62 8.18
CA PHE A 108 7.96 13.07 6.83
C PHE A 108 7.22 14.04 5.89
N VAL A 109 6.08 14.58 6.34
CA VAL A 109 5.30 15.57 5.57
C VAL A 109 6.07 16.89 5.44
N ARG A 110 6.73 17.36 6.50
CA ARG A 110 7.50 18.61 6.46
C ARG A 110 8.61 18.58 5.41
N GLU A 111 9.33 17.46 5.33
CA GLU A 111 10.39 17.26 4.34
C GLU A 111 9.83 17.11 2.92
N LEU A 112 8.62 16.59 2.71
CA LEU A 112 8.00 16.57 1.38
C LEU A 112 7.52 17.96 0.94
N LEU A 113 6.99 18.77 1.86
CA LEU A 113 6.47 20.10 1.56
C LEU A 113 7.54 21.19 1.47
N ASN A 114 8.64 21.03 2.22
CA ASN A 114 9.83 21.88 2.17
C ASN A 114 11.08 21.01 1.97
N PRO A 115 11.31 20.55 0.73
CA PRO A 115 12.25 19.49 0.45
C PRO A 115 13.69 19.93 0.34
N ASN A 116 14.56 18.96 0.62
CA ASN A 116 15.97 18.95 0.21
C ASN A 116 16.13 18.21 -1.12
N GLU A 117 17.37 18.01 -1.57
CA GLU A 117 17.65 17.32 -2.84
C GLU A 117 17.13 15.88 -2.91
N GLU A 118 16.99 15.19 -1.78
CA GLU A 118 16.56 13.78 -1.73
C GLU A 118 15.03 13.60 -1.76
N SER A 119 14.28 14.64 -1.39
CA SER A 119 12.81 14.61 -1.21
C SER A 119 12.04 15.49 -2.22
N LYS A 120 12.75 16.29 -3.02
CA LYS A 120 12.17 17.29 -3.94
C LYS A 120 11.27 16.72 -5.03
N GLY A 121 11.42 15.44 -5.38
CA GLY A 121 10.69 14.78 -6.47
C GLY A 121 9.17 14.70 -6.30
N PHE A 122 8.65 14.90 -5.08
CA PHE A 122 7.21 14.94 -4.84
C PHE A 122 6.56 16.27 -5.27
N ILE A 123 7.13 17.42 -4.86
CA ILE A 123 6.53 18.74 -5.13
C ILE A 123 7.04 19.43 -6.39
N GLN A 124 8.20 19.05 -6.93
CA GLN A 124 8.72 19.67 -8.17
C GLN A 124 7.92 19.28 -9.42
N GLY A 125 6.98 18.33 -9.30
CA GLY A 125 6.04 17.98 -10.36
C GLY A 125 6.74 17.46 -11.61
N ILE A 126 6.04 17.52 -12.75
CA ILE A 126 6.62 17.28 -14.07
C ILE A 126 6.62 18.62 -14.79
N GLU A 127 7.81 19.12 -15.14
CA GLU A 127 7.96 20.20 -16.11
C GLU A 127 7.66 19.65 -17.50
N TRP A 128 6.41 19.83 -17.96
CA TRP A 128 6.03 19.47 -19.31
C TRP A 128 6.74 20.39 -20.33
N ARG A 129 7.05 19.88 -21.53
CA ARG A 129 7.54 20.68 -22.67
C ARG A 129 6.43 21.58 -23.24
N GLY A 130 5.80 22.39 -22.38
CA GLY A 130 4.59 23.18 -22.61
C GLY A 130 3.49 22.87 -21.58
N VAL A 131 2.81 23.90 -21.08
CA VAL A 131 1.62 23.75 -20.23
C VAL A 131 0.47 23.22 -21.09
N VAL A 132 -0.06 22.03 -20.78
CA VAL A 132 -1.19 21.42 -21.55
C VAL A 132 -2.46 22.26 -21.41
N ASN A 133 -2.75 22.72 -20.19
CA ASN A 133 -3.82 23.66 -19.85
C ASN A 133 -3.54 24.31 -18.48
N SER A 134 -4.30 25.34 -18.12
CA SER A 134 -4.10 26.12 -16.88
C SER A 134 -4.16 25.27 -15.60
N SER A 135 -4.99 24.23 -15.60
CA SER A 135 -5.20 23.33 -14.46
C SER A 135 -4.08 22.29 -14.26
N GLN A 136 -3.17 22.18 -15.23
CA GLN A 136 -2.05 21.23 -15.23
C GLN A 136 -0.68 21.92 -15.17
N THR A 137 -0.64 23.20 -14.80
CA THR A 137 0.62 23.87 -14.42
C THR A 137 1.30 23.14 -13.26
N THR A 138 2.63 23.24 -13.17
CA THR A 138 3.42 22.55 -12.13
C THR A 138 2.92 22.89 -10.73
N GLU A 139 2.61 24.16 -10.48
CA GLU A 139 2.17 24.64 -9.18
C GLU A 139 0.74 24.22 -8.83
N MET A 140 -0.16 24.17 -9.83
CA MET A 140 -1.51 23.66 -9.62
C MET A 140 -1.49 22.15 -9.35
N GLN A 141 -0.66 21.39 -10.07
CA GLN A 141 -0.46 19.97 -9.79
C GLN A 141 0.13 19.74 -8.39
N ALA A 142 1.09 20.56 -7.95
CA ALA A 142 1.62 20.48 -6.59
C ALA A 142 0.52 20.72 -5.55
N ALA A 143 -0.31 21.75 -5.74
CA ALA A 143 -1.47 22.02 -4.88
C ALA A 143 -2.48 20.85 -4.84
N GLN A 144 -2.85 20.30 -6.00
CA GLN A 144 -3.74 19.15 -6.12
C GLN A 144 -3.16 17.90 -5.45
N ASN A 145 -1.88 17.60 -5.68
CA ASN A 145 -1.21 16.45 -5.08
C ASN A 145 -1.14 16.59 -3.55
N VAL A 146 -0.74 17.77 -3.04
CA VAL A 146 -0.63 18.02 -1.60
C VAL A 146 -2.00 17.94 -0.92
N SER A 147 -3.05 18.54 -1.52
CA SER A 147 -4.41 18.48 -0.97
C SER A 147 -4.95 17.05 -0.97
N GLN A 148 -4.74 16.31 -2.07
CA GLN A 148 -5.23 14.95 -2.19
C GLN A 148 -4.49 14.06 -1.20
N VAL A 149 -3.15 14.04 -1.22
CA VAL A 149 -2.35 13.14 -0.39
C VAL A 149 -2.45 13.43 1.10
N PHE A 150 -2.39 14.69 1.53
CA PHE A 150 -2.26 14.98 2.96
C PHE A 150 -3.55 15.43 3.64
N LEU A 151 -4.54 15.85 2.86
CA LEU A 151 -5.79 16.41 3.40
C LEU A 151 -7.03 15.65 2.93
N GLY A 152 -6.90 14.63 2.08
CA GLY A 152 -8.05 13.90 1.53
C GLY A 152 -9.02 14.86 0.84
N LEU A 153 -8.47 15.76 0.02
CA LEU A 153 -9.20 16.79 -0.70
C LEU A 153 -8.84 16.80 -2.18
N ASN A 154 -9.86 16.76 -3.03
CA ASN A 154 -9.67 16.83 -4.47
C ASN A 154 -9.87 18.27 -4.99
N LEU A 155 -8.77 18.95 -5.33
CA LEU A 155 -8.80 20.28 -5.94
C LEU A 155 -8.87 20.27 -7.48
N LYS A 156 -8.96 19.11 -8.13
CA LYS A 156 -8.95 19.03 -9.61
C LYS A 156 -10.13 19.78 -10.23
N CYS A 157 -11.35 19.61 -9.72
CA CYS A 157 -12.50 20.40 -10.19
C CYS A 157 -12.29 21.90 -9.93
N ALA A 158 -11.86 22.21 -8.70
CA ALA A 158 -11.57 23.57 -8.23
C ALA A 158 -10.49 24.28 -9.05
N SER A 159 -9.64 23.58 -9.79
CA SER A 159 -8.57 24.20 -10.60
C SER A 159 -9.03 24.78 -11.95
N CYS A 160 -10.26 24.49 -12.40
CA CYS A 160 -10.84 25.08 -13.62
C CYS A 160 -12.05 25.97 -13.30
N HIS A 161 -12.87 25.58 -12.33
CA HIS A 161 -14.11 26.26 -11.91
C HIS A 161 -14.36 25.97 -10.42
N ASN A 162 -15.36 26.58 -9.79
CA ASN A 162 -15.72 26.19 -8.42
C ASN A 162 -16.18 24.73 -8.39
N SER A 163 -15.79 23.96 -7.38
CA SER A 163 -16.16 22.54 -7.30
C SER A 163 -17.68 22.34 -7.33
N PHE A 164 -18.14 21.28 -8.01
CA PHE A 164 -19.55 20.88 -8.02
C PHE A 164 -19.91 19.90 -6.90
N ILE A 165 -18.90 19.37 -6.20
CA ILE A 165 -19.03 18.27 -5.24
C ILE A 165 -18.43 18.63 -3.87
N SER A 166 -17.96 19.86 -3.69
CA SER A 166 -17.39 20.37 -2.44
C SER A 166 -17.44 21.90 -2.42
N ASP A 167 -17.14 22.49 -1.27
CA ASP A 167 -17.21 23.95 -1.07
C ASP A 167 -16.00 24.72 -1.61
N TRP A 168 -15.01 24.01 -2.18
CA TRP A 168 -13.76 24.60 -2.66
C TRP A 168 -13.96 25.40 -3.94
N LYS A 169 -13.49 26.65 -3.93
CA LYS A 169 -13.62 27.59 -5.05
C LYS A 169 -12.35 27.63 -5.89
N LEU A 170 -12.50 28.17 -7.11
CA LEU A 170 -11.39 28.45 -8.01
C LEU A 170 -10.32 29.31 -7.34
N ASP A 171 -10.75 30.36 -6.63
CA ASP A 171 -9.88 31.27 -5.89
C ASP A 171 -9.16 30.57 -4.71
N ASP A 172 -9.68 29.47 -4.16
CA ASP A 172 -8.98 28.68 -3.12
C ASP A 172 -7.87 27.82 -3.74
N ALA A 173 -8.15 27.14 -4.86
CA ALA A 173 -7.16 26.32 -5.56
C ALA A 173 -5.97 27.16 -6.05
N TYR A 174 -6.24 28.31 -6.67
CA TYR A 174 -5.17 29.22 -7.13
C TYR A 174 -4.37 29.83 -5.99
N ALA A 175 -5.03 30.20 -4.89
CA ALA A 175 -4.33 30.74 -3.74
C ALA A 175 -3.46 29.67 -3.05
N PHE A 176 -3.88 28.40 -3.04
CA PHE A 176 -3.02 27.32 -2.55
C PHE A 176 -1.87 27.00 -3.54
N ALA A 177 -2.12 27.04 -4.85
CA ALA A 177 -1.09 26.88 -5.88
C ALA A 177 -0.01 27.97 -5.83
N ASN A 178 -0.39 29.22 -5.51
CA ASN A 178 0.54 30.34 -5.35
C ASN A 178 1.60 30.14 -4.23
N VAL A 179 1.42 29.16 -3.35
CA VAL A 179 2.43 28.75 -2.37
C VAL A 179 3.65 28.12 -3.06
N PHE A 180 3.45 27.46 -4.20
CA PHE A 180 4.49 26.77 -4.97
C PHE A 180 5.06 27.62 -6.12
N SER A 181 4.47 28.78 -6.41
CA SER A 181 4.86 29.58 -7.58
C SER A 181 5.80 30.74 -7.26
N LYS A 182 6.79 30.92 -8.15
CA LYS A 182 7.75 32.04 -8.12
C LYS A 182 7.08 33.37 -8.44
N THR A 183 5.97 33.34 -9.19
CA THR A 183 5.22 34.50 -9.64
C THR A 183 3.75 34.33 -9.26
N SER A 184 3.02 35.43 -9.09
CA SER A 184 1.58 35.33 -8.87
C SER A 184 0.89 34.72 -10.09
N LEU A 185 0.15 33.64 -9.87
CA LEU A 185 -0.65 32.97 -10.88
C LEU A 185 -1.92 33.76 -11.18
N GLU A 186 -2.17 34.02 -12.46
CA GLU A 186 -3.45 34.55 -12.93
C GLU A 186 -4.51 33.46 -12.86
N ILE A 187 -5.69 33.79 -12.31
CA ILE A 187 -6.81 32.86 -12.27
C ILE A 187 -7.33 32.68 -13.70
N ASN A 188 -7.34 31.42 -14.16
CA ASN A 188 -7.97 31.03 -15.42
C ASN A 188 -9.23 30.23 -15.10
N ARG A 189 -10.35 30.58 -15.72
CA ARG A 189 -11.57 29.75 -15.69
C ARG A 189 -11.52 28.80 -16.89
N CYS A 190 -11.24 27.52 -16.62
CA CYS A 190 -10.67 26.62 -17.61
C CYS A 190 -9.43 27.30 -18.21
N ASP A 191 -9.32 27.45 -19.53
CA ASP A 191 -8.18 28.11 -20.18
C ASP A 191 -8.40 29.59 -20.50
N LYS A 192 -9.41 30.23 -19.90
CA LYS A 192 -9.69 31.65 -20.12
C LYS A 192 -9.12 32.50 -18.97
N PRO A 193 -8.11 33.35 -19.23
CA PRO A 193 -7.59 34.29 -18.24
C PRO A 193 -8.67 35.26 -17.77
N THR A 194 -8.66 35.59 -16.48
CA THR A 194 -9.68 36.45 -15.86
C THR A 194 -9.17 37.84 -15.50
N GLY A 195 -7.87 38.10 -15.63
CA GLY A 195 -7.19 39.32 -15.14
C GLY A 195 -7.08 39.40 -13.62
N ARG A 196 -7.60 38.40 -12.88
CA ARG A 196 -7.62 38.38 -11.42
C ARG A 196 -6.46 37.55 -10.88
N PHE A 197 -5.88 38.03 -9.78
CA PHE A 197 -4.82 37.37 -9.02
C PHE A 197 -5.26 37.25 -7.56
N VAL A 198 -4.72 36.25 -6.87
CA VAL A 198 -4.98 36.01 -5.44
C VAL A 198 -3.69 35.75 -4.69
N ASP A 199 -3.59 36.24 -3.46
CA ASP A 199 -2.42 35.99 -2.62
C ASP A 199 -2.34 34.51 -2.19
N PRO A 200 -1.12 33.97 -1.96
CA PRO A 200 -0.96 32.63 -1.44
C PRO A 200 -1.59 32.47 -0.05
N ARG A 201 -2.30 31.36 0.19
CA ARG A 201 -2.87 31.05 1.51
C ARG A 201 -3.02 29.56 1.75
N MET A 202 -3.12 29.20 3.03
CA MET A 202 -3.58 27.87 3.45
C MET A 202 -5.03 27.65 3.01
N LEU A 203 -5.41 26.40 2.72
CA LEU A 203 -6.80 26.04 2.44
C LEU A 203 -7.73 26.39 3.61
N TRP A 204 -7.29 26.15 4.84
CA TRP A 204 -7.90 26.66 6.07
C TRP A 204 -7.04 27.76 6.67
N LYS A 205 -7.60 28.96 6.78
CA LYS A 205 -6.88 30.17 7.23
C LYS A 205 -6.44 30.06 8.68
N GLU A 206 -7.17 29.27 9.46
CA GLU A 206 -6.95 28.99 10.88
C GLU A 206 -5.62 28.29 11.13
N LEU A 207 -5.07 27.57 10.13
CA LEU A 207 -3.79 26.87 10.25
C LEU A 207 -2.58 27.81 10.22
N GLY A 208 -2.78 29.03 9.71
CA GLY A 208 -1.78 30.09 9.67
C GLY A 208 -1.74 30.84 8.34
N ASN A 209 -0.95 31.91 8.33
CA ASN A 209 -0.76 32.76 7.16
C ASN A 209 0.43 32.30 6.33
N ILE A 210 0.39 32.62 5.03
CA ILE A 210 1.52 32.51 4.09
C ILE A 210 1.83 33.92 3.59
N SER A 211 3.10 34.31 3.62
CA SER A 211 3.51 35.66 3.18
C SER A 211 3.48 35.76 1.65
N SER A 212 2.71 36.73 1.13
CA SER A 212 2.57 36.94 -0.32
C SER A 212 3.86 37.36 -1.01
N LYS A 213 4.70 38.13 -0.32
CA LYS A 213 5.98 38.68 -0.82
C LYS A 213 7.20 37.77 -0.58
N ALA A 214 7.04 36.63 0.08
CA ALA A 214 8.14 35.72 0.38
C ALA A 214 8.63 34.95 -0.87
N SER A 215 9.86 34.43 -0.82
CA SER A 215 10.34 33.50 -1.85
C SER A 215 9.54 32.19 -1.80
N VAL A 216 9.63 31.37 -2.86
CA VAL A 216 8.95 30.07 -2.91
C VAL A 216 9.48 29.11 -1.85
N GLU A 217 10.79 29.15 -1.55
CA GLU A 217 11.36 28.37 -0.45
C GLU A 217 10.71 28.73 0.89
N GLU A 218 10.58 30.03 1.17
CA GLU A 218 10.01 30.49 2.44
C GLU A 218 8.49 30.24 2.51
N LYS A 219 7.74 30.39 1.40
CA LYS A 219 6.32 30.01 1.33
C LYS A 219 6.11 28.52 1.60
N ARG A 220 6.93 27.66 1.00
CA ARG A 220 6.90 26.20 1.22
C ARG A 220 7.26 25.83 2.66
N LYS A 221 8.26 26.49 3.24
CA LYS A 221 8.60 26.33 4.66
C LYS A 221 7.44 26.73 5.58
N GLN A 222 6.78 27.85 5.32
CA GLN A 222 5.59 28.28 6.09
C GLN A 222 4.44 27.29 5.93
N LEU A 223 4.19 26.78 4.72
CA LEU A 223 3.22 25.72 4.47
C LEU A 223 3.56 24.46 5.29
N ALA A 224 4.80 23.98 5.20
CA ALA A 224 5.24 22.78 5.89
C ALA A 224 5.11 22.92 7.43
N GLN A 225 5.46 24.09 7.97
CA GLN A 225 5.30 24.41 9.38
C GLN A 225 3.83 24.48 9.79
N ASN A 226 2.98 25.16 9.02
CA ASN A 226 1.55 25.31 9.32
C ASN A 226 0.79 23.98 9.20
N MET A 227 1.10 23.18 8.18
CA MET A 227 0.45 21.89 7.92
C MET A 227 0.74 20.87 9.01
N THR A 228 1.95 20.86 9.56
CA THR A 228 2.43 19.82 10.51
C THR A 228 2.27 20.21 11.97
N LYS A 229 1.48 21.25 12.27
CA LYS A 229 1.14 21.59 13.66
C LYS A 229 0.20 20.53 14.24
N PRO A 230 0.35 20.14 15.52
CA PRO A 230 -0.57 19.23 16.19
C PRO A 230 -2.04 19.66 16.15
N VAL A 231 -2.32 20.97 16.03
CA VAL A 231 -3.69 21.51 15.92
C VAL A 231 -4.35 21.19 14.58
N ASN A 232 -3.59 20.81 13.55
CA ASN A 232 -4.14 20.41 12.26
C ASN A 232 -4.72 18.98 12.33
N GLY A 233 -5.91 18.85 12.91
CA GLY A 233 -6.62 17.58 13.00
C GLY A 233 -6.87 16.92 11.64
N ARG A 234 -7.00 17.71 10.56
CA ARG A 234 -7.28 17.18 9.22
C ARG A 234 -6.14 16.33 8.67
N LEU A 235 -4.89 16.77 8.83
CA LEU A 235 -3.71 16.00 8.39
C LEU A 235 -3.69 14.61 9.05
N TYR A 236 -3.87 14.58 10.37
CA TYR A 236 -3.75 13.35 11.15
C TYR A 236 -4.96 12.43 10.98
N ARG A 237 -6.19 12.98 10.92
CA ARG A 237 -7.39 12.20 10.55
C ARG A 237 -7.24 11.55 9.18
N THR A 238 -6.68 12.26 8.20
CA THR A 238 -6.50 11.73 6.84
C THR A 238 -5.57 10.52 6.83
N ILE A 239 -4.39 10.61 7.45
CA ILE A 239 -3.45 9.48 7.44
C ILE A 239 -3.97 8.32 8.28
N VAL A 240 -4.58 8.58 9.44
CA VAL A 240 -5.21 7.53 10.26
C VAL A 240 -6.28 6.80 9.46
N ASN A 241 -7.16 7.53 8.77
CA ASN A 241 -8.20 6.95 7.95
C ASN A 241 -7.64 6.07 6.81
N ARG A 242 -6.52 6.46 6.21
CA ARG A 242 -5.89 5.70 5.12
C ARG A 242 -5.17 4.46 5.58
N ILE A 243 -4.45 4.52 6.70
CA ILE A 243 -3.82 3.33 7.29
C ILE A 243 -4.91 2.36 7.76
N TRP A 244 -5.98 2.88 8.37
CA TRP A 244 -7.16 2.09 8.68
C TRP A 244 -7.75 1.45 7.41
N ALA A 245 -7.97 2.20 6.33
CA ALA A 245 -8.49 1.65 5.08
C ALA A 245 -7.58 0.58 4.47
N GLN A 246 -6.27 0.78 4.49
CA GLN A 246 -5.29 -0.18 3.98
C GLN A 246 -5.35 -1.50 4.75
N MET A 247 -5.53 -1.45 6.07
CA MET A 247 -5.58 -2.63 6.94
C MET A 247 -6.98 -3.26 7.00
N MET A 248 -8.04 -2.47 7.12
CA MET A 248 -9.43 -2.93 7.30
C MET A 248 -10.19 -3.11 5.98
N GLY A 249 -9.66 -2.61 4.87
CA GLY A 249 -10.25 -2.65 3.52
C GLY A 249 -11.30 -1.58 3.23
N ARG A 250 -11.65 -0.75 4.22
CA ARG A 250 -12.53 0.42 4.08
C ARG A 250 -12.10 1.48 5.08
N GLY A 251 -12.08 2.76 4.68
CA GLY A 251 -11.84 3.87 5.60
C GLY A 251 -12.98 4.03 6.61
N LEU A 252 -12.73 4.71 7.73
CA LEU A 252 -13.79 5.27 8.57
C LEU A 252 -14.57 6.33 7.77
N VAL A 253 -13.85 7.19 7.05
CA VAL A 253 -14.42 8.02 5.97
C VAL A 253 -14.15 7.33 4.63
N GLU A 254 -15.20 7.15 3.83
CA GLU A 254 -15.14 6.51 2.52
C GLU A 254 -15.88 7.39 1.49
N PRO A 255 -15.29 7.72 0.32
CA PRO A 255 -13.92 7.42 -0.10
C PRO A 255 -12.82 8.13 0.71
N VAL A 256 -11.63 7.53 0.80
CA VAL A 256 -10.49 8.08 1.58
C VAL A 256 -9.95 9.42 1.07
N ASP A 257 -10.33 9.84 -0.14
CA ASP A 257 -9.98 11.12 -0.76
C ASP A 257 -11.06 12.19 -0.65
N VAL A 258 -12.17 11.88 0.04
CA VAL A 258 -13.29 12.79 0.27
C VAL A 258 -13.51 12.90 1.78
N MET A 259 -12.49 13.37 2.50
CA MET A 259 -12.48 13.45 3.97
C MET A 259 -13.49 14.47 4.52
N ASP A 260 -14.22 15.20 3.67
CA ASP A 260 -15.34 16.07 4.03
C ASP A 260 -16.65 15.27 4.27
N ASN A 261 -16.70 14.01 3.83
CA ASN A 261 -17.81 13.12 4.16
C ASN A 261 -17.86 12.83 5.66
N GLU A 262 -19.06 12.54 6.15
CA GLU A 262 -19.28 12.10 7.52
C GLU A 262 -18.50 10.79 7.77
N PRO A 263 -17.67 10.72 8.84
CA PRO A 263 -17.02 9.48 9.21
C PRO A 263 -18.06 8.48 9.73
N TRP A 264 -17.78 7.19 9.54
CA TRP A 264 -18.59 6.12 10.11
C TRP A 264 -18.71 6.22 11.64
N ASP A 265 -17.62 6.62 12.31
CA ASP A 265 -17.60 6.98 13.73
C ASP A 265 -16.61 8.15 13.92
N GLN A 266 -17.14 9.29 14.34
CA GLN A 266 -16.35 10.51 14.50
C GLN A 266 -15.45 10.45 15.74
N ASP A 267 -15.98 9.97 16.87
CA ASP A 267 -15.25 9.93 18.13
C ASP A 267 -14.05 8.98 18.04
N LEU A 268 -14.21 7.84 17.35
CA LEU A 268 -13.12 6.91 17.08
C LEU A 268 -12.03 7.56 16.22
N LEU A 269 -12.41 8.18 15.10
CA LEU A 269 -11.45 8.81 14.19
C LEU A 269 -10.67 9.94 14.88
N ASP A 270 -11.37 10.76 15.67
CA ASP A 270 -10.76 11.85 16.43
C ASP A 270 -9.85 11.34 17.55
N TRP A 271 -10.27 10.32 18.29
CA TRP A 271 -9.45 9.69 19.31
C TRP A 271 -8.18 9.06 18.71
N MET A 272 -8.29 8.35 17.58
CA MET A 272 -7.14 7.76 16.91
C MET A 272 -6.16 8.82 16.41
N ALA A 273 -6.64 9.92 15.82
CA ALA A 273 -5.79 11.03 15.36
C ALA A 273 -5.10 11.76 16.53
N TYR A 274 -5.82 11.95 17.64
CA TYR A 274 -5.25 12.48 18.88
C TYR A 274 -4.17 11.55 19.44
N ASN A 275 -4.46 10.24 19.56
CA ASN A 275 -3.52 9.26 20.07
C ASN A 275 -2.27 9.17 19.18
N PHE A 276 -2.44 9.18 17.85
CA PHE A 276 -1.32 9.23 16.91
C PHE A 276 -0.41 10.45 17.15
N SER A 277 -1.00 11.61 17.39
CA SER A 277 -0.25 12.83 17.74
C SER A 277 0.46 12.71 19.09
N LYS A 278 -0.20 12.10 20.10
CA LYS A 278 0.41 11.83 21.42
C LYS A 278 1.54 10.81 21.37
N LYS A 279 1.49 9.88 20.43
CA LYS A 279 2.55 8.91 20.13
C LYS A 279 3.61 9.46 19.19
N GLN A 280 3.76 10.80 19.12
CA GLN A 280 4.78 11.47 18.33
C GLN A 280 4.75 11.10 16.84
N PHE A 281 3.54 10.88 16.31
CA PHE A 281 3.31 10.59 14.90
C PHE A 281 3.99 9.30 14.40
N ASP A 282 4.15 8.33 15.29
CA ASP A 282 4.75 7.03 15.02
C ASP A 282 3.80 6.11 14.24
N MET A 283 4.16 5.79 12.99
CA MET A 283 3.34 4.97 12.08
C MET A 283 3.25 3.51 12.54
N LYS A 284 4.33 2.96 13.08
CA LYS A 284 4.36 1.57 13.56
C LYS A 284 3.50 1.42 14.81
N GLU A 285 3.44 2.42 15.68
CA GLU A 285 2.50 2.41 16.82
C GLU A 285 1.03 2.48 16.37
N LEU A 286 0.72 3.26 15.33
CA LEU A 286 -0.63 3.28 14.74
C LEU A 286 -1.00 1.91 14.16
N ILE A 287 -0.12 1.31 13.35
CA ILE A 287 -0.33 -0.03 12.77
C ILE A 287 -0.43 -1.09 13.86
N TYR A 288 0.41 -1.03 14.90
CA TYR A 288 0.35 -1.92 16.04
C TYR A 288 -1.01 -1.85 16.75
N MET A 289 -1.49 -0.63 17.02
CA MET A 289 -2.78 -0.41 17.67
C MET A 289 -3.93 -1.00 16.85
N ILE A 290 -3.92 -0.83 15.51
CA ILE A 290 -4.94 -1.42 14.63
C ILE A 290 -4.82 -2.95 14.65
N ALA A 291 -3.65 -3.51 14.35
CA ALA A 291 -3.43 -4.95 14.23
C ALA A 291 -3.70 -5.74 15.53
N THR A 292 -3.55 -5.09 16.70
CA THR A 292 -3.80 -5.71 18.00
C THR A 292 -5.19 -5.42 18.56
N SER A 293 -6.01 -4.61 17.88
CA SER A 293 -7.40 -4.35 18.28
C SER A 293 -8.29 -5.60 18.14
N GLU A 294 -9.34 -5.69 18.94
CA GLU A 294 -10.39 -6.70 18.75
C GLU A 294 -11.05 -6.56 17.38
N THR A 295 -11.28 -5.33 16.93
CA THR A 295 -11.92 -5.00 15.64
C THR A 295 -11.18 -5.59 14.44
N TYR A 296 -9.84 -5.49 14.39
CA TYR A 296 -9.03 -6.08 13.32
C TYR A 296 -9.07 -7.62 13.36
N GLN A 297 -9.29 -8.19 14.55
CA GLN A 297 -9.30 -9.64 14.78
C GLN A 297 -10.68 -10.28 14.61
N LEU A 298 -11.72 -9.47 14.34
CA LEU A 298 -13.05 -9.97 13.99
C LEU A 298 -13.02 -10.68 12.64
N ARG A 299 -13.91 -11.67 12.47
CA ARG A 299 -14.07 -12.42 11.23
C ARG A 299 -14.26 -11.49 10.02
N SER A 300 -13.56 -11.76 8.92
CA SER A 300 -13.64 -10.94 7.74
C SER A 300 -14.90 -11.18 6.96
N VAL A 301 -15.34 -10.10 6.34
CA VAL A 301 -16.60 -10.02 5.64
C VAL A 301 -16.35 -9.86 4.15
N GLY A 302 -17.06 -10.69 3.38
CA GLY A 302 -17.18 -10.51 1.95
C GLY A 302 -18.41 -9.66 1.65
N PHE A 303 -18.42 -9.02 0.49
CA PHE A 303 -19.56 -8.29 -0.03
C PHE A 303 -19.89 -8.84 -1.43
N LYS A 304 -21.18 -8.83 -1.78
CA LYS A 304 -21.65 -9.23 -3.12
C LYS A 304 -21.54 -8.10 -4.14
N ASP A 305 -21.55 -6.86 -3.65
CA ASP A 305 -21.55 -5.65 -4.47
C ASP A 305 -20.63 -4.61 -3.80
N ALA A 306 -19.65 -4.12 -4.56
CA ALA A 306 -18.69 -3.12 -4.12
C ALA A 306 -19.36 -1.77 -3.77
N ALA A 307 -20.51 -1.46 -4.37
CA ALA A 307 -21.27 -0.25 -4.03
C ALA A 307 -21.72 -0.20 -2.55
N LEU A 308 -21.79 -1.36 -1.88
CA LEU A 308 -22.12 -1.42 -0.46
C LEU A 308 -21.00 -0.90 0.45
N ILE A 309 -19.75 -0.85 -0.03
CA ILE A 309 -18.60 -0.35 0.75
C ILE A 309 -18.75 1.15 1.01
N GLY A 310 -19.12 1.92 -0.03
CA GLY A 310 -19.34 3.36 0.06
C GLY A 310 -20.70 3.77 0.65
N ASN A 311 -21.53 2.81 1.08
CA ASN A 311 -22.86 3.11 1.57
C ASN A 311 -22.79 3.84 2.93
N PRO A 312 -23.48 4.97 3.12
CA PRO A 312 -23.54 5.66 4.42
C PRO A 312 -24.07 4.80 5.57
N LYS A 313 -24.88 3.77 5.27
CA LYS A 313 -25.41 2.81 6.26
C LYS A 313 -24.49 1.61 6.49
N TYR A 314 -23.26 1.65 5.99
CA TYR A 314 -22.28 0.59 6.21
C TYR A 314 -22.09 0.34 7.72
N LYS A 315 -21.90 -0.93 8.10
CA LYS A 315 -21.62 -1.32 9.48
C LYS A 315 -20.34 -2.12 9.51
N PHE A 316 -19.35 -1.67 10.28
CA PHE A 316 -18.16 -2.47 10.53
C PHE A 316 -18.54 -3.68 11.39
N THR A 317 -18.37 -4.87 10.81
CA THR A 317 -18.52 -6.17 11.49
C THR A 317 -17.25 -7.02 11.43
N GLY A 318 -16.20 -6.48 10.79
CA GLY A 318 -14.88 -7.06 10.66
C GLY A 318 -14.13 -6.44 9.49
N MET A 319 -12.91 -6.90 9.25
CA MET A 319 -12.11 -6.52 8.08
C MET A 319 -12.82 -6.93 6.78
N LEU A 320 -12.80 -6.07 5.76
CA LEU A 320 -13.23 -6.48 4.42
C LEU A 320 -12.20 -7.43 3.83
N ARG A 321 -12.68 -8.48 3.16
CA ARG A 321 -11.80 -9.33 2.34
C ARG A 321 -11.18 -8.49 1.23
N LYS A 322 -9.85 -8.42 1.21
CA LYS A 322 -9.09 -7.66 0.22
C LYS A 322 -8.31 -8.61 -0.66
N ARG A 323 -8.19 -8.32 -1.95
CA ARG A 323 -7.19 -9.00 -2.77
C ARG A 323 -5.80 -8.52 -2.39
N MET A 324 -4.82 -9.41 -2.50
CA MET A 324 -3.41 -9.03 -2.46
C MET A 324 -3.12 -8.02 -3.56
N SER A 325 -2.32 -7.01 -3.26
CA SER A 325 -1.78 -6.12 -4.28
C SER A 325 -0.90 -6.90 -5.26
N ALA A 326 -0.64 -6.33 -6.44
CA ALA A 326 0.33 -6.88 -7.40
C ALA A 326 1.65 -7.26 -6.71
N GLU A 327 2.19 -6.38 -5.87
CA GLU A 327 3.43 -6.59 -5.15
C GLU A 327 3.32 -7.73 -4.12
N GLN A 328 2.25 -7.77 -3.31
CA GLN A 328 2.04 -8.85 -2.34
C GLN A 328 1.90 -10.20 -3.03
N PHE A 329 1.11 -10.28 -4.11
CA PHE A 329 0.91 -11.51 -4.86
C PHE A 329 2.23 -11.99 -5.49
N THR A 330 2.94 -11.12 -6.22
CA THR A 330 4.20 -11.48 -6.86
C THR A 330 5.28 -11.84 -5.85
N ASP A 331 5.34 -11.16 -4.71
CA ASP A 331 6.27 -11.49 -3.62
C ASP A 331 5.91 -12.84 -2.97
N ALA A 332 4.62 -13.17 -2.84
CA ALA A 332 4.16 -14.48 -2.36
C ALA A 332 4.58 -15.61 -3.32
N ILE A 333 4.40 -15.43 -4.64
CA ILE A 333 4.91 -16.39 -5.65
C ILE A 333 6.43 -16.54 -5.54
N SER A 334 7.14 -15.42 -5.41
CA SER A 334 8.59 -15.41 -5.29
C SER A 334 9.10 -16.14 -4.04
N ASN A 335 8.37 -16.04 -2.94
CA ASN A 335 8.67 -16.70 -1.69
C ASN A 335 8.37 -18.22 -1.74
N VAL A 336 7.19 -18.59 -2.24
CA VAL A 336 6.66 -19.96 -2.14
C VAL A 336 7.14 -20.86 -3.27
N ILE A 337 7.27 -20.33 -4.48
CA ILE A 337 7.53 -21.10 -5.70
C ILE A 337 8.92 -20.81 -6.25
N TYR A 338 9.12 -19.61 -6.81
CA TYR A 338 10.37 -19.21 -7.45
C TYR A 338 10.42 -17.70 -7.63
N PRO A 339 11.57 -17.02 -7.43
CA PRO A 339 11.70 -15.58 -7.63
C PRO A 339 11.22 -15.14 -9.01
N VAL A 340 10.20 -14.27 -9.04
CA VAL A 340 9.62 -13.76 -10.29
C VAL A 340 10.57 -12.78 -10.97
N PHE A 341 11.32 -12.01 -10.18
CA PHE A 341 12.29 -11.03 -10.67
C PHE A 341 13.72 -11.39 -10.30
N THR A 342 14.64 -10.99 -11.17
CA THR A 342 16.09 -11.16 -11.00
C THR A 342 16.76 -9.87 -10.53
N ASN A 343 18.03 -9.94 -10.12
CA ASN A 343 18.75 -8.74 -9.66
C ASN A 343 18.96 -7.71 -10.79
N ASP A 344 18.94 -8.13 -12.06
CA ASP A 344 19.14 -7.24 -13.22
C ASP A 344 17.93 -6.33 -13.45
N GLU A 345 16.78 -6.66 -12.87
CA GLU A 345 15.54 -5.87 -12.96
C GLU A 345 15.39 -4.85 -11.82
N LEU A 346 16.29 -4.89 -10.82
CA LEU A 346 16.29 -3.93 -9.72
C LEU A 346 16.49 -2.51 -10.25
N ARG A 347 15.58 -1.62 -9.87
CA ARG A 347 15.70 -0.18 -10.13
C ARG A 347 16.22 0.58 -8.91
N TYR A 348 16.11 -0.03 -7.74
CA TYR A 348 16.70 0.47 -6.51
C TYR A 348 17.16 -0.71 -5.67
N ASN A 349 18.39 -0.65 -5.17
CA ASN A 349 18.93 -1.64 -4.26
C ASN A 349 19.32 -0.97 -2.93
N PRO A 350 18.52 -1.10 -1.88
CA PRO A 350 18.82 -0.47 -0.59
C PRO A 350 19.98 -1.12 0.18
N PHE A 351 20.49 -2.27 -0.29
CA PHE A 351 21.44 -3.11 0.44
C PHE A 351 22.89 -2.97 -0.01
N THR A 352 23.17 -2.15 -1.03
CA THR A 352 24.53 -1.94 -1.56
C THR A 352 25.42 -1.15 -0.60
N GLU A 353 24.85 -0.29 0.25
CA GLU A 353 25.59 0.55 1.19
C GLU A 353 25.79 -0.11 2.57
N PHE A 354 25.04 -1.17 2.90
CA PHE A 354 25.11 -1.84 4.20
C PHE A 354 25.93 -3.14 4.14
N LYS A 355 27.26 -3.02 4.19
CA LYS A 355 28.15 -4.15 4.54
C LYS A 355 28.13 -4.38 6.07
N TYR A 356 27.05 -4.94 6.60
CA TYR A 356 27.06 -5.45 7.98
C TYR A 356 27.71 -6.85 7.97
N ASN A 357 28.85 -7.02 8.65
CA ASN A 357 29.52 -8.32 8.86
C ASN A 357 29.66 -9.26 7.65
N ASN A 358 30.10 -8.76 6.48
CA ASN A 358 30.36 -9.58 5.28
C ASN A 358 29.18 -10.46 4.79
N THR A 359 27.97 -10.21 5.28
CA THR A 359 26.73 -10.81 4.77
C THR A 359 25.84 -9.64 4.37
N ALA A 360 25.76 -9.35 3.07
CA ALA A 360 24.80 -8.37 2.58
C ALA A 360 23.42 -8.79 3.11
N ALA A 361 22.77 -7.93 3.90
CA ALA A 361 21.38 -8.13 4.29
C ALA A 361 20.57 -8.14 3.00
N LYS A 362 20.31 -9.32 2.45
CA LYS A 362 19.60 -9.48 1.17
C LYS A 362 18.24 -10.09 1.49
N THR A 363 17.19 -9.50 0.95
CA THR A 363 15.89 -10.19 0.90
C THR A 363 16.07 -11.53 0.18
N ALA A 364 15.30 -12.55 0.58
CA ALA A 364 15.43 -13.88 -0.02
C ALA A 364 15.23 -13.90 -1.55
N PHE A 365 14.52 -12.90 -2.07
CA PHE A 365 14.27 -12.65 -3.49
C PHE A 365 14.13 -11.14 -3.73
N VAL A 366 14.10 -10.72 -5.00
CA VAL A 366 13.87 -9.31 -5.37
C VAL A 366 12.40 -8.94 -5.12
N ARG A 367 12.16 -8.02 -4.17
CA ARG A 367 10.82 -7.52 -3.86
C ARG A 367 10.27 -6.70 -5.02
N SER A 368 8.99 -6.90 -5.34
CA SER A 368 8.29 -6.25 -6.46
C SER A 368 8.22 -4.73 -6.33
N SER A 369 8.29 -4.19 -5.12
CA SER A 369 8.35 -2.74 -4.88
C SER A 369 9.64 -2.08 -5.36
N LEU A 370 10.71 -2.85 -5.64
CA LEU A 370 12.02 -2.38 -6.08
C LEU A 370 12.23 -2.39 -7.60
N VAL A 371 11.27 -2.93 -8.35
CA VAL A 371 11.33 -3.02 -9.82
C VAL A 371 10.40 -1.99 -10.47
N ALA A 372 10.70 -1.67 -11.73
CA ALA A 372 9.84 -0.84 -12.56
C ALA A 372 8.48 -1.52 -12.79
N ASN A 373 7.43 -0.74 -13.02
CA ASN A 373 6.16 -1.30 -13.44
C ASN A 373 6.31 -2.00 -14.81
N SER A 374 5.72 -3.18 -14.95
CA SER A 374 5.74 -4.02 -16.17
C SER A 374 4.32 -4.35 -16.60
N SER A 375 4.14 -4.95 -17.79
CA SER A 375 2.81 -5.42 -18.23
C SER A 375 2.23 -6.45 -17.24
N TYR A 376 3.08 -7.31 -16.67
CA TYR A 376 2.72 -8.27 -15.63
C TYR A 376 2.21 -7.58 -14.36
N LEU A 377 2.94 -6.62 -13.79
CA LEU A 377 2.47 -5.93 -12.59
C LEU A 377 1.23 -5.07 -12.85
N THR A 378 1.13 -4.49 -14.05
CA THR A 378 -0.04 -3.73 -14.48
C THR A 378 -1.28 -4.61 -14.60
N SER A 379 -1.16 -5.83 -15.16
CA SER A 379 -2.29 -6.77 -15.25
C SER A 379 -2.77 -7.21 -13.86
N LEU A 380 -1.87 -7.27 -12.87
CA LEU A 380 -2.21 -7.50 -11.46
C LEU A 380 -2.73 -6.25 -10.71
N GLY A 381 -2.84 -5.09 -11.37
CA GLY A 381 -3.42 -3.87 -10.79
C GLY A 381 -2.44 -2.90 -10.15
N ARG A 382 -1.13 -2.99 -10.43
CA ARG A 382 -0.18 -1.92 -10.06
C ARG A 382 -0.46 -0.66 -10.89
N PRO A 383 -0.67 0.52 -10.26
CA PRO A 383 -0.88 1.75 -11.00
C PRO A 383 0.41 2.21 -11.68
N ASN A 384 0.27 2.97 -12.77
CA ASN A 384 1.40 3.61 -13.46
C ASN A 384 1.98 4.82 -12.70
N ARG A 385 1.35 5.23 -11.60
CA ARG A 385 1.77 6.35 -10.72
C ARG A 385 1.92 7.70 -11.43
N GLU A 386 1.31 7.87 -12.60
CA GLU A 386 1.24 9.17 -13.29
C GLU A 386 0.29 10.14 -12.57
N THR A 387 -0.67 9.61 -11.81
CA THR A 387 -1.56 10.36 -10.93
C THR A 387 -1.55 9.77 -9.52
N VAL A 388 -1.93 10.58 -8.52
CA VAL A 388 -2.04 10.13 -7.12
C VAL A 388 -3.05 8.98 -7.04
N ALA A 389 -2.61 7.85 -6.47
CA ALA A 389 -3.46 6.72 -6.12
C ALA A 389 -3.37 6.47 -4.62
N THR A 390 -4.50 6.58 -3.92
CA THR A 390 -4.62 6.44 -2.46
C THR A 390 -5.51 5.27 -2.05
N SER A 391 -6.11 4.62 -3.05
CA SER A 391 -6.83 3.35 -2.97
C SER A 391 -6.58 2.57 -4.25
N ARG A 392 -6.65 1.24 -4.19
CA ARG A 392 -6.64 0.36 -5.36
C ARG A 392 -7.95 -0.42 -5.42
N ASP A 393 -8.38 -0.76 -6.63
CA ASP A 393 -9.53 -1.64 -6.81
C ASP A 393 -9.14 -3.06 -6.38
N SER A 394 -9.97 -3.68 -5.53
CA SER A 394 -9.79 -5.05 -5.06
C SER A 394 -10.60 -6.08 -5.88
N GLN A 395 -11.36 -5.64 -6.89
CA GLN A 395 -12.19 -6.51 -7.70
C GLN A 395 -11.39 -7.38 -8.69
N ALA A 396 -12.05 -8.45 -9.15
CA ALA A 396 -11.54 -9.26 -10.24
C ALA A 396 -11.46 -8.44 -11.53
N ASN A 397 -10.32 -8.51 -12.22
CA ASN A 397 -10.14 -7.86 -13.51
C ASN A 397 -9.72 -8.89 -14.57
N LEU A 398 -10.12 -8.63 -15.83
CA LEU A 398 -9.90 -9.54 -16.95
C LEU A 398 -8.42 -9.70 -17.29
N LEU A 399 -7.62 -8.64 -17.15
CA LEU A 399 -6.20 -8.65 -17.49
C LEU A 399 -5.42 -9.62 -16.59
N GLN A 400 -5.72 -9.64 -15.30
CA GLN A 400 -5.13 -10.60 -14.37
C GLN A 400 -5.54 -12.04 -14.68
N ALA A 401 -6.81 -12.27 -15.03
CA ALA A 401 -7.25 -13.61 -15.42
C ALA A 401 -6.50 -14.10 -16.68
N LEU A 402 -6.28 -13.23 -17.66
CA LEU A 402 -5.46 -13.53 -18.84
C LEU A 402 -4.00 -13.79 -18.46
N GLU A 403 -3.40 -12.94 -17.62
CA GLU A 403 -2.03 -13.11 -17.12
C GLU A 403 -1.84 -14.48 -16.46
N PHE A 404 -2.78 -14.89 -15.61
CA PHE A 404 -2.73 -16.20 -14.97
C PHE A 404 -2.96 -17.37 -15.93
N THR A 405 -3.59 -17.15 -17.08
CA THR A 405 -3.86 -18.21 -18.06
C THR A 405 -2.69 -18.39 -19.03
N ASN A 406 -2.10 -17.29 -19.52
CA ASN A 406 -1.12 -17.34 -20.61
C ASN A 406 0.05 -16.34 -20.47
N GLY A 407 0.17 -15.67 -19.33
CA GLY A 407 1.22 -14.69 -19.07
C GLY A 407 2.60 -15.34 -18.97
N ALA A 408 3.57 -14.83 -19.74
CA ALA A 408 4.90 -15.43 -19.81
C ALA A 408 5.67 -15.32 -18.48
N THR A 409 5.59 -14.17 -17.79
CA THR A 409 6.32 -13.92 -16.53
C THR A 409 5.84 -14.87 -15.42
N PHE A 410 4.53 -15.02 -15.26
CA PHE A 410 3.96 -15.93 -14.26
C PHE A 410 4.27 -17.39 -14.58
N ASN A 411 4.05 -17.80 -15.84
CA ASN A 411 4.30 -19.19 -16.28
C ASN A 411 5.77 -19.59 -16.14
N GLU A 412 6.71 -18.69 -16.46
CA GLU A 412 8.13 -19.00 -16.30
C GLU A 412 8.51 -19.19 -14.83
N ALA A 413 7.97 -18.37 -13.91
CA ALA A 413 8.23 -18.53 -12.48
C ALA A 413 7.71 -19.88 -11.95
N ILE A 414 6.48 -20.28 -12.30
CA ILE A 414 5.95 -21.58 -11.88
C ILE A 414 6.69 -22.75 -12.52
N LYS A 415 7.16 -22.61 -13.77
CA LYS A 415 7.96 -23.61 -14.47
C LYS A 415 9.31 -23.85 -13.80
N GLN A 416 10.05 -22.77 -13.51
CA GLN A 416 11.34 -22.86 -12.82
C GLN A 416 11.15 -23.41 -11.39
N GLY A 417 10.09 -22.98 -10.71
CA GLY A 417 9.68 -23.54 -9.43
C GLY A 417 9.45 -25.04 -9.52
N ALA A 418 8.72 -25.50 -10.54
CA ALA A 418 8.38 -26.91 -10.70
C ALA A 418 9.62 -27.79 -10.96
N LEU A 419 10.56 -27.33 -11.79
CA LEU A 419 11.86 -28.01 -12.00
C LEU A 419 12.62 -28.17 -10.67
N ARG A 420 12.67 -27.11 -9.86
CA ARG A 420 13.30 -27.15 -8.53
C ARG A 420 12.55 -28.05 -7.56
N TRP A 421 11.22 -28.05 -7.63
CA TRP A 421 10.38 -28.84 -6.74
C TRP A 421 10.51 -30.34 -7.03
N GLN A 422 10.51 -30.70 -8.32
CA GLN A 422 10.69 -32.07 -8.80
C GLN A 422 12.02 -32.69 -8.34
N SER A 423 13.10 -31.91 -8.39
CA SER A 423 14.42 -32.38 -7.92
C SER A 423 14.51 -32.48 -6.39
N LYS A 424 13.74 -31.68 -5.65
CA LYS A 424 13.75 -31.65 -4.18
C LYS A 424 12.92 -32.78 -3.55
N PHE A 425 11.73 -33.05 -4.07
CA PHE A 425 10.77 -33.96 -3.42
C PHE A 425 10.57 -35.25 -4.22
N LYS A 426 10.95 -36.38 -3.61
CA LYS A 426 10.69 -37.73 -4.16
C LYS A 426 9.31 -38.28 -3.81
N ASN A 427 8.72 -37.80 -2.72
CA ASN A 427 7.42 -38.27 -2.24
C ASN A 427 6.36 -37.19 -2.54
N LYS A 428 5.37 -37.53 -3.36
CA LYS A 428 4.27 -36.66 -3.79
C LYS A 428 3.45 -36.13 -2.62
N LYS A 429 3.07 -36.96 -1.65
CA LYS A 429 2.34 -36.52 -0.45
C LYS A 429 3.11 -35.46 0.32
N VAL A 430 4.41 -35.66 0.54
CA VAL A 430 5.26 -34.67 1.22
C VAL A 430 5.35 -33.37 0.41
N ALA A 431 5.51 -33.48 -0.92
CA ALA A 431 5.57 -32.32 -1.82
C ALA A 431 4.29 -31.47 -1.77
N VAL A 432 3.12 -32.11 -1.81
CA VAL A 432 1.81 -31.43 -1.72
C VAL A 432 1.63 -30.78 -0.35
N ASN A 433 1.92 -31.50 0.74
CA ASN A 433 1.79 -30.96 2.09
C ASN A 433 2.70 -29.74 2.32
N GLU A 434 3.97 -29.82 1.89
CA GLU A 434 4.90 -28.70 1.97
C GLU A 434 4.35 -27.48 1.21
N PHE A 435 3.87 -27.68 -0.02
CA PHE A 435 3.40 -26.58 -0.84
C PHE A 435 2.15 -25.91 -0.24
N TYR A 436 1.19 -26.69 0.24
CA TYR A 436 0.00 -26.18 0.93
C TYR A 436 0.37 -25.42 2.22
N MET A 437 1.31 -25.93 3.02
CA MET A 437 1.77 -25.22 4.22
C MET A 437 2.44 -23.88 3.87
N LYS A 438 3.24 -23.82 2.78
CA LYS A 438 3.86 -22.56 2.35
C LYS A 438 2.89 -21.58 1.71
N ALA A 439 1.96 -22.06 0.91
CA ALA A 439 1.04 -21.22 0.14
C ALA A 439 -0.15 -20.75 0.99
N LEU A 440 -0.70 -21.63 1.84
CA LEU A 440 -1.97 -21.42 2.55
C LEU A 440 -1.82 -21.45 4.08
N GLY A 441 -0.64 -21.83 4.60
CA GLY A 441 -0.41 -21.93 6.04
C GLY A 441 -1.20 -23.06 6.72
N ARG A 442 -1.62 -24.08 5.96
CA ARG A 442 -2.34 -25.26 6.47
C ARG A 442 -2.03 -26.49 5.63
N ALA A 443 -2.28 -27.67 6.19
CA ALA A 443 -2.26 -28.91 5.42
C ALA A 443 -3.43 -28.96 4.40
N PRO A 444 -3.27 -29.67 3.28
CA PRO A 444 -4.39 -29.98 2.39
C PRO A 444 -5.41 -30.84 3.13
N SER A 445 -6.69 -30.60 2.88
CA SER A 445 -7.75 -31.52 3.26
C SER A 445 -7.59 -32.87 2.54
N GLU A 446 -8.25 -33.92 3.04
CA GLU A 446 -8.18 -35.25 2.41
C GLU A 446 -8.60 -35.23 0.93
N LYS A 447 -9.61 -34.41 0.58
CA LYS A 447 -10.07 -34.23 -0.81
C LYS A 447 -9.04 -33.49 -1.66
N GLU A 448 -8.49 -32.39 -1.16
CA GLU A 448 -7.45 -31.62 -1.86
C GLU A 448 -6.20 -32.48 -2.09
N LEU A 449 -5.79 -33.26 -1.09
CA LEU A 449 -4.66 -34.17 -1.20
C LEU A 449 -4.91 -35.26 -2.24
N ALA A 450 -6.08 -35.91 -2.21
CA ALA A 450 -6.42 -36.95 -3.18
C ALA A 450 -6.44 -36.42 -4.62
N VAL A 451 -7.01 -35.23 -4.84
CA VAL A 451 -7.02 -34.57 -6.17
C VAL A 451 -5.59 -34.22 -6.61
N ALA A 452 -4.77 -33.66 -5.72
CA ALA A 452 -3.38 -33.32 -6.03
C ALA A 452 -2.53 -34.56 -6.34
N GLU A 453 -2.66 -35.64 -5.57
CA GLU A 453 -1.95 -36.90 -5.82
C GLU A 453 -2.40 -37.57 -7.12
N GLN A 454 -3.69 -37.47 -7.46
CA GLN A 454 -4.21 -37.94 -8.74
C GLN A 454 -3.64 -37.13 -9.90
N ALA A 455 -3.60 -35.80 -9.80
CA ALA A 455 -3.07 -34.93 -10.83
C ALA A 455 -1.56 -35.13 -11.06
N LEU A 456 -0.78 -35.37 -9.99
CA LEU A 456 0.66 -35.61 -10.09
C LEU A 456 1.03 -37.00 -10.66
N GLY A 457 0.13 -37.98 -10.64
CA GLY A 457 0.44 -39.35 -11.06
C GLY A 457 1.57 -40.00 -10.23
N ASP A 458 2.19 -41.07 -10.73
CA ASP A 458 3.25 -41.79 -10.01
C ASP A 458 4.65 -41.20 -10.20
N SER A 459 4.88 -40.58 -11.35
CA SER A 459 6.15 -39.94 -11.73
C SER A 459 5.86 -38.55 -12.29
N PRO A 460 5.54 -37.56 -11.45
CA PRO A 460 5.14 -36.23 -11.90
C PRO A 460 6.23 -35.58 -12.75
N GLY A 461 5.85 -35.17 -13.95
CA GLY A 461 6.63 -34.28 -14.80
C GLY A 461 6.62 -32.85 -14.28
N THR A 462 7.39 -31.98 -14.94
CA THR A 462 7.42 -30.55 -14.61
C THR A 462 6.07 -29.87 -14.86
N GLU A 463 5.32 -30.31 -15.87
CA GLU A 463 3.99 -29.77 -16.19
C GLU A 463 2.96 -30.11 -15.11
N ASP A 464 2.94 -31.36 -14.62
CA ASP A 464 2.00 -31.78 -13.55
C ASP A 464 2.21 -30.95 -12.26
N ILE A 465 3.45 -30.62 -11.94
CA ILE A 465 3.79 -29.77 -10.77
C ILE A 465 3.42 -28.30 -11.02
N GLN A 466 3.59 -27.80 -12.26
CA GLN A 466 3.13 -26.45 -12.62
C GLN A 466 1.62 -26.35 -12.45
N ASP A 467 0.86 -27.35 -12.90
CA ASP A 467 -0.60 -27.38 -12.76
C ASP A 467 -1.03 -27.42 -11.29
N LEU A 468 -0.32 -28.16 -10.44
CA LEU A 468 -0.53 -28.11 -8.98
C LEU A 468 -0.30 -26.69 -8.43
N PHE A 469 0.82 -26.06 -8.80
CA PHE A 469 1.15 -24.70 -8.35
C PHE A 469 0.10 -23.69 -8.77
N TRP A 470 -0.24 -23.72 -10.06
CA TRP A 470 -1.26 -22.89 -10.66
C TRP A 470 -2.60 -23.06 -9.95
N SER A 471 -3.03 -24.30 -9.73
CA SER A 471 -4.32 -24.61 -9.12
C SER A 471 -4.46 -24.05 -7.70
N VAL A 472 -3.41 -24.14 -6.88
CA VAL A 472 -3.43 -23.63 -5.49
C VAL A 472 -3.33 -22.11 -5.46
N VAL A 473 -2.46 -21.51 -6.28
CA VAL A 473 -2.31 -20.05 -6.37
C VAL A 473 -3.60 -19.39 -6.87
N LEU A 474 -4.38 -20.09 -7.70
CA LEU A 474 -5.67 -19.61 -8.16
C LEU A 474 -6.81 -19.75 -7.16
N LEU A 475 -6.60 -20.41 -6.02
CA LEU A 475 -7.61 -20.43 -4.98
C LEU A 475 -7.85 -19.01 -4.44
N PRO A 476 -9.12 -18.65 -4.14
CA PRO A 476 -9.40 -17.44 -3.39
C PRO A 476 -8.67 -17.39 -2.05
N GLU A 477 -8.37 -18.54 -1.44
CA GLU A 477 -7.61 -18.63 -0.18
C GLU A 477 -6.18 -18.08 -0.31
N PHE A 478 -5.56 -18.24 -1.48
CA PHE A 478 -4.22 -17.69 -1.76
C PHE A 478 -4.27 -16.22 -2.17
N GLN A 479 -5.29 -15.81 -2.94
CA GLN A 479 -5.33 -14.45 -3.51
C GLN A 479 -5.92 -13.38 -2.60
N ILE A 480 -6.65 -13.79 -1.56
CA ILE A 480 -7.43 -12.89 -0.70
C ILE A 480 -6.86 -12.89 0.71
N ILE A 481 -6.79 -11.69 1.28
CA ILE A 481 -6.48 -11.41 2.67
C ILE A 481 -7.79 -11.48 3.46
N TYR A 482 -7.86 -12.40 4.42
CA TYR A 482 -9.03 -12.72 5.25
C TYR A 482 -8.85 -12.32 6.70
#